data_AF-A0A7S4BYG6-F1
#
_entry.id   AF-A0A7S4BYG6-F1
#
_cell.length_a   1.000
_cell.length_b   1.000
_cell.length_c   1.000
_cell.angle_alpha   90.00
_cell.angle_beta   90.00
_cell.angle_gamma   90.00
#
_symmetry.space_group_name_H-M   'P 1'
#
loop_
_entity.id
_entity.type
_entity.pdbx_description
1 polymer ?
#
loop_
_entity_poly.entity_id
_entity_poly.type
_entity_poly.pdbx_seq_one_letter_code
_entity_poly.pdbx_strand_id
1 'polypeptide(L)'
;RGIAVQRGAARQTPGATMATHSSAEPINGSMFPIKMEASHDISFDRDKSLMRTQLQAGFGEEAREGSTVTVRFSVYSPGDPDELTVFDSDSTHRDGIRFIVGQTLHAEALDRAVVGTAPGSVVEVICVDDAQAQDGVLHIQPPKLSEAAKEKIRKMQMNEFAKREPSIIEEQNIKFKQEVREWQPPVSLTRWRVRLDSATEGVIPVLLKWPQDRLAWATTQKEFAQTLLQAGQVARACRRYKKSMLDLEIPTDWTPEELLIQRNRLRLALHLNICHCALKIEHFDEAIWHASRALLMDKSNVKALFRRGSAQLLKPNNPNGLEEAIADLSRASQLDPSNKEIGRMLIKVPLRVTSARSAAHDCSFTFQLGHLQ
;
A
#
# COMPACT_ATOMS: atom_id res chain seq x y z
N ARG A 1 -27.35 19.10 52.00
CA ARG A 1 -27.50 17.63 51.85
C ARG A 1 -28.22 17.40 50.53
N GLY A 2 -27.45 16.97 49.53
CA GLY A 2 -27.78 17.05 48.11
C GLY A 2 -28.73 15.98 47.61
N ILE A 3 -29.40 16.33 46.51
CA ILE A 3 -30.41 15.58 45.78
C ILE A 3 -29.74 14.68 44.73
N ALA A 4 -30.34 13.52 44.51
CA ALA A 4 -29.91 12.40 43.69
C ALA A 4 -29.74 12.70 42.20
N VAL A 5 -28.76 12.05 41.56
CA VAL A 5 -28.82 11.63 40.15
C VAL A 5 -28.27 10.21 40.03
N GLN A 6 -29.11 9.31 39.51
CA GLN A 6 -28.84 7.91 39.21
C GLN A 6 -27.73 7.76 38.16
N ARG A 7 -26.71 6.94 38.44
CA ARG A 7 -25.77 6.42 37.43
C ARG A 7 -26.29 5.06 36.94
N GLY A 8 -26.82 5.05 35.73
CA GLY A 8 -27.22 3.83 35.01
C GLY A 8 -26.19 3.41 33.96
N ALA A 9 -25.87 2.12 33.99
CA ALA A 9 -25.43 1.26 32.88
C ALA A 9 -24.15 1.63 32.11
N ALA A 10 -23.04 1.00 32.52
CA ALA A 10 -21.93 0.68 31.63
C ALA A 10 -22.42 -0.32 30.56
N ARG A 11 -22.55 0.14 29.31
CA ARG A 11 -22.70 -0.74 28.15
C ARG A 11 -21.32 -1.13 27.63
N GLN A 12 -21.08 -2.43 27.65
CA GLN A 12 -19.97 -3.12 27.01
C GLN A 12 -19.92 -2.76 25.51
N THR A 13 -18.75 -2.33 25.05
CA THR A 13 -18.40 -2.26 23.63
C THR A 13 -17.86 -3.64 23.21
N PRO A 14 -18.42 -4.30 22.19
CA PRO A 14 -17.78 -5.48 21.61
C PRO A 14 -16.61 -5.01 20.73
N GLY A 15 -15.40 -5.46 21.07
CA GLY A 15 -14.23 -5.33 20.22
C GLY A 15 -14.45 -6.10 18.91
N ALA A 16 -14.54 -5.38 17.80
CA ALA A 16 -14.53 -5.96 16.47
C ALA A 16 -13.08 -6.09 15.99
N THR A 17 -12.43 -7.21 16.32
CA THR A 17 -11.31 -7.75 15.55
C THR A 17 -11.81 -8.12 14.16
N MET A 18 -11.66 -7.22 13.19
CA MET A 18 -11.85 -7.56 11.78
C MET A 18 -10.55 -8.15 11.24
N ALA A 19 -10.54 -9.48 11.10
CA ALA A 19 -9.60 -10.19 10.25
C ALA A 19 -9.87 -9.80 8.79
N THR A 20 -8.94 -9.07 8.19
CA THR A 20 -8.91 -8.77 6.77
C THR A 20 -8.41 -10.00 6.02
N HIS A 21 -9.32 -10.79 5.44
CA HIS A 21 -8.96 -11.71 4.36
C HIS A 21 -8.78 -10.89 3.07
N SER A 22 -7.55 -10.45 2.85
CA SER A 22 -7.09 -9.90 1.57
C SER A 22 -6.90 -11.05 0.57
N SER A 23 -7.46 -10.90 -0.63
CA SER A 23 -7.28 -11.79 -1.77
C SER A 23 -6.12 -11.35 -2.69
N ALA A 24 -5.20 -10.50 -2.20
CA ALA A 24 -3.84 -10.47 -2.72
C ALA A 24 -3.09 -11.63 -2.07
N GLU A 25 -2.41 -12.47 -2.86
CA GLU A 25 -1.47 -13.45 -2.34
C GLU A 25 -0.59 -12.77 -1.28
N PRO A 26 -0.57 -13.25 -0.02
CA PRO A 26 0.28 -12.65 0.97
C PRO A 26 1.71 -12.89 0.51
N ILE A 27 2.44 -11.82 0.19
CA ILE A 27 3.90 -11.89 0.18
C ILE A 27 4.28 -12.52 1.53
N ASN A 28 4.84 -13.73 1.42
CA ASN A 28 4.97 -14.66 2.53
C ASN A 28 5.74 -14.02 3.70
N GLY A 29 5.19 -14.20 4.90
CA GLY A 29 5.59 -13.53 6.13
C GLY A 29 6.99 -13.85 6.67
N SER A 30 7.90 -14.41 5.88
CA SER A 30 9.28 -14.74 6.28
C SER A 30 10.31 -14.52 5.16
N MET A 31 10.29 -13.36 4.50
CA MET A 31 11.25 -13.06 3.43
C MET A 31 12.05 -11.79 3.67
N PHE A 32 13.35 -11.97 3.93
CA PHE A 32 14.38 -11.05 3.47
C PHE A 32 15.54 -11.89 2.88
N PRO A 33 15.86 -11.75 1.58
CA PRO A 33 16.84 -12.61 0.89
C PRO A 33 18.30 -12.40 1.33
N ILE A 34 18.56 -11.40 2.16
CA ILE A 34 19.88 -11.11 2.74
C ILE A 34 19.64 -10.85 4.23
N LYS A 35 20.24 -11.66 5.11
CA LYS A 35 20.25 -11.35 6.54
C LYS A 35 21.09 -10.09 6.72
N MET A 36 20.42 -9.00 7.04
CA MET A 36 21.05 -7.79 7.51
C MET A 36 20.81 -7.73 9.02
N GLU A 37 21.87 -7.62 9.81
CA GLU A 37 21.74 -7.48 11.26
C GLU A 37 20.93 -6.21 11.58
N ALA A 38 19.96 -6.31 12.50
CA ALA A 38 19.11 -5.19 12.93
C ALA A 38 18.26 -4.52 11.81
N SER A 39 17.88 -5.25 10.76
CA SER A 39 16.95 -4.71 9.75
C SER A 39 15.51 -4.62 10.24
N HIS A 40 14.79 -3.62 9.74
CA HIS A 40 13.36 -3.45 10.02
C HIS A 40 12.60 -3.03 8.76
N ASP A 41 11.34 -3.42 8.73
CA ASP A 41 10.42 -3.11 7.64
C ASP A 41 10.05 -1.62 7.65
N ILE A 42 10.24 -0.96 6.50
CA ILE A 42 9.90 0.45 6.26
C ILE A 42 8.84 0.62 5.16
N SER A 43 8.32 -0.49 4.63
CA SER A 43 7.16 -0.49 3.74
C SER A 43 5.93 0.07 4.46
N PHE A 44 5.02 0.66 3.68
CA PHE A 44 3.77 1.20 4.23
C PHE A 44 2.83 0.10 4.73
N ASP A 45 2.67 -0.95 3.92
CA ASP A 45 1.71 -2.03 4.17
C ASP A 45 2.28 -3.13 5.09
N ARG A 46 3.53 -2.99 5.56
CA ARG A 46 4.24 -3.96 6.42
C ARG A 46 4.38 -5.34 5.76
N ASP A 47 4.62 -5.32 4.45
CA ASP A 47 4.72 -6.48 3.58
C ASP A 47 6.19 -6.88 3.30
N LYS A 48 7.15 -6.25 3.96
CA LYS A 48 8.60 -6.47 3.80
C LYS A 48 9.13 -6.17 2.39
N SER A 49 8.38 -5.43 1.56
CA SER A 49 8.83 -4.98 0.23
C SER A 49 10.06 -4.06 0.28
N LEU A 50 10.19 -3.30 1.38
CA LEU A 50 11.31 -2.42 1.69
C LEU A 50 11.80 -2.69 3.10
N MET A 51 13.05 -3.11 3.26
CA MET A 51 13.65 -3.16 4.59
C MET A 51 15.00 -2.48 4.66
N ARG A 52 15.22 -1.88 5.82
CA ARG A 52 16.32 -0.96 6.07
C ARG A 52 17.19 -1.45 7.21
N THR A 53 18.48 -1.24 7.06
CA THR A 53 19.49 -1.46 8.08
C THR A 53 20.30 -0.18 8.28
N GLN A 54 20.50 0.21 9.53
CA GLN A 54 21.36 1.33 9.87
C GLN A 54 22.82 0.86 9.90
N LEU A 55 23.66 1.37 9.01
CA LEU A 55 25.10 1.04 9.00
C LEU A 55 25.90 1.99 9.89
N GLN A 56 25.53 3.28 9.88
CA GLN A 56 26.16 4.32 10.69
C GLN A 56 25.09 5.27 11.19
N ALA A 57 25.01 5.52 12.49
CA ALA A 57 24.09 6.49 13.07
C ALA A 57 24.60 7.93 12.85
N GLY A 58 23.69 8.81 12.46
CA GLY A 58 23.91 10.25 12.41
C GLY A 58 23.59 10.95 13.73
N PHE A 59 23.70 12.27 13.72
CA PHE A 59 23.38 13.14 14.85
C PHE A 59 22.50 14.32 14.42
N GLY A 60 21.63 14.77 15.31
CA GLY A 60 20.71 15.88 15.06
C GLY A 60 19.27 15.43 14.90
N GLU A 61 18.43 16.30 14.36
CA GLU A 61 17.01 16.02 14.16
C GLU A 61 16.81 15.04 13.01
N GLU A 62 15.95 14.05 13.23
CA GLU A 62 15.61 13.06 12.21
C GLU A 62 14.81 13.71 11.07
N ALA A 63 15.13 13.30 9.84
CA ALA A 63 14.34 13.68 8.67
C ALA A 63 12.93 13.11 8.75
N ARG A 64 11.94 13.92 8.42
CA ARG A 64 10.52 13.56 8.42
C ARG A 64 9.89 13.95 7.10
N GLU A 65 8.60 13.66 6.97
CA GLU A 65 7.86 14.11 5.80
C GLU A 65 7.80 15.64 5.73
N GLY A 66 8.02 16.20 4.54
CA GLY A 66 8.17 17.64 4.38
C GLY A 66 9.55 18.18 4.74
N SER A 67 10.45 17.39 5.33
CA SER A 67 11.86 17.80 5.47
C SER A 67 12.48 18.00 4.09
N THR A 68 13.23 19.07 3.93
CA THR A 68 14.16 19.20 2.81
C THR A 68 15.45 18.48 3.19
N VAL A 69 15.83 17.48 2.41
CA VAL A 69 17.02 16.66 2.65
C VAL A 69 18.01 16.79 1.51
N THR A 70 19.30 16.65 1.82
CA THR A 70 20.35 16.41 0.84
C THR A 70 20.92 15.02 1.09
N VAL A 71 20.99 14.19 0.05
CA VAL A 71 21.48 12.82 0.14
C VAL A 71 22.56 12.52 -0.89
N ARG A 72 23.40 11.54 -0.58
CA ARG A 72 24.23 10.81 -1.55
C ARG A 72 23.91 9.34 -1.46
N PHE A 73 23.74 8.69 -2.60
CA PHE A 73 23.43 7.28 -2.62
C PHE A 73 23.90 6.58 -3.88
N SER A 74 24.09 5.27 -3.74
CA SER A 74 24.34 4.37 -4.85
C SER A 74 23.35 3.22 -4.79
N VAL A 75 22.92 2.77 -5.96
CA VAL A 75 21.98 1.67 -6.14
C VAL A 75 22.67 0.55 -6.86
N TYR A 76 22.59 -0.64 -6.28
CA TYR A 76 23.18 -1.87 -6.79
C TYR A 76 22.08 -2.89 -7.04
N SER A 77 22.31 -3.81 -7.96
CA SER A 77 21.48 -5.00 -8.12
C SER A 77 22.37 -6.25 -8.17
N PRO A 78 21.95 -7.38 -7.60
CA PRO A 78 22.70 -8.62 -7.72
C PRO A 78 22.94 -9.00 -9.20
N GLY A 79 24.21 -9.13 -9.57
CA GLY A 79 24.65 -9.62 -10.87
C GLY A 79 25.53 -10.87 -10.73
N ASP A 80 25.95 -11.40 -11.88
CA ASP A 80 26.86 -12.54 -11.99
C ASP A 80 28.09 -12.11 -12.82
N PRO A 81 29.34 -12.19 -12.28
CA PRO A 81 29.73 -12.65 -10.94
C PRO A 81 29.59 -11.59 -9.82
N ASP A 82 29.51 -10.31 -10.19
CA ASP A 82 29.58 -9.15 -9.30
C ASP A 82 28.26 -8.37 -9.23
N GLU A 83 28.15 -7.43 -8.29
CA GLU A 83 27.01 -6.51 -8.23
C GLU A 83 27.02 -5.51 -9.39
N LEU A 84 25.87 -5.35 -10.03
CA LEU A 84 25.68 -4.33 -11.06
C LEU A 84 25.36 -2.99 -10.40
N THR A 85 26.18 -1.98 -10.65
CA THR A 85 25.84 -0.59 -10.28
C THR A 85 24.75 -0.06 -11.21
N VAL A 86 23.57 0.18 -10.65
CA VAL A 86 22.40 0.72 -11.36
C VAL A 86 22.46 2.25 -11.38
N PHE A 87 22.88 2.86 -10.29
CA PHE A 87 22.98 4.31 -10.16
C PHE A 87 24.04 4.69 -9.12
N ASP A 88 24.72 5.81 -9.33
CA ASP A 88 25.63 6.37 -8.35
C ASP A 88 25.58 7.90 -8.36
N SER A 89 25.17 8.49 -7.23
CA SER A 89 25.04 9.93 -7.11
C SER A 89 26.39 10.64 -7.14
N ASP A 90 27.47 10.01 -6.67
CA ASP A 90 28.77 10.68 -6.60
C ASP A 90 29.35 10.99 -7.99
N SER A 91 29.00 10.15 -8.97
CA SER A 91 29.38 10.33 -10.37
C SER A 91 28.60 11.45 -11.09
N THR A 92 27.35 11.69 -10.68
CA THR A 92 26.40 12.55 -11.39
C THR A 92 26.04 13.85 -10.66
N HIS A 93 26.14 13.86 -9.33
CA HIS A 93 25.66 14.91 -8.42
C HIS A 93 26.62 15.08 -7.24
N ARG A 94 27.80 15.68 -7.50
CA ARG A 94 28.87 15.84 -6.48
C ARG A 94 28.42 16.55 -5.21
N ASP A 95 27.49 17.50 -5.32
CA ASP A 95 26.98 18.26 -4.18
C ASP A 95 25.87 17.51 -3.41
N GLY A 96 25.46 16.33 -3.88
CA GLY A 96 24.32 15.58 -3.39
C GLY A 96 23.00 15.98 -4.06
N ILE A 97 21.99 15.13 -3.88
CA ILE A 97 20.65 15.31 -4.45
C ILE A 97 19.76 15.90 -3.36
N ARG A 98 19.19 17.06 -3.63
CA ARG A 98 18.33 17.80 -2.69
C ARG A 98 16.86 17.66 -3.08
N PHE A 99 16.02 17.21 -2.16
CA PHE A 99 14.59 17.08 -2.39
C PHE A 99 13.76 17.22 -1.10
N ILE A 100 12.44 17.39 -1.26
CA ILE A 100 11.49 17.42 -0.14
C ILE A 100 10.90 16.02 0.04
N VAL A 101 11.11 15.42 1.21
CA VAL A 101 10.68 14.05 1.51
C VAL A 101 9.17 13.92 1.36
N GLY A 102 8.74 12.98 0.53
CA GLY A 102 7.33 12.69 0.30
C GLY A 102 6.57 13.73 -0.53
N GLN A 103 7.28 14.63 -1.23
CA GLN A 103 6.69 15.59 -2.17
C GLN A 103 7.34 15.56 -3.56
N THR A 104 8.17 14.56 -3.85
CA THR A 104 8.87 14.43 -5.14
C THR A 104 8.59 13.10 -5.82
N LEU A 105 8.79 13.06 -7.14
CA LEU A 105 8.61 11.86 -7.94
C LEU A 105 9.80 10.89 -7.89
N HIS A 106 10.77 11.14 -6.99
CA HIS A 106 11.85 10.20 -6.72
C HIS A 106 11.32 8.83 -6.25
N ALA A 107 12.16 7.81 -6.32
CA ALA A 107 11.81 6.46 -5.88
C ALA A 107 11.26 6.43 -4.45
N GLU A 108 10.24 5.60 -4.22
CA GLU A 108 9.69 5.43 -2.86
C GLU A 108 10.73 4.82 -1.92
N ALA A 109 11.60 3.95 -2.43
CA ALA A 109 12.74 3.40 -1.68
C ALA A 109 13.62 4.51 -1.09
N LEU A 110 13.89 5.57 -1.86
CA LEU A 110 14.72 6.70 -1.42
C LEU A 110 14.00 7.55 -0.36
N ASP A 111 12.72 7.88 -0.57
CA ASP A 111 11.88 8.59 0.41
C ASP A 111 11.86 7.84 1.75
N ARG A 112 11.68 6.51 1.72
CA ARG A 112 11.57 5.69 2.94
C ARG A 112 12.91 5.42 3.60
N ALA A 113 14.01 5.43 2.84
CA ALA A 113 15.36 5.28 3.40
C ALA A 113 15.67 6.38 4.43
N VAL A 114 15.34 7.64 4.08
CA VAL A 114 15.73 8.82 4.85
C VAL A 114 14.81 9.11 6.04
N VAL A 115 13.53 8.76 5.96
CA VAL A 115 12.56 9.07 7.04
C VAL A 115 12.99 8.39 8.34
N GLY A 116 13.09 9.17 9.42
CA GLY A 116 13.52 8.69 10.74
C GLY A 116 15.03 8.47 10.84
N THR A 117 15.84 9.09 9.97
CA THR A 117 17.31 9.09 10.08
C THR A 117 17.82 10.49 10.34
N ALA A 118 18.89 10.61 11.13
CA ALA A 118 19.53 11.90 11.42
C ALA A 118 20.66 12.21 10.42
N PRO A 119 21.01 13.49 10.18
CA PRO A 119 22.16 13.88 9.37
C PRO A 119 23.45 13.15 9.76
N GLY A 120 24.24 12.73 8.78
CA GLY A 120 25.42 11.87 8.94
C GLY A 120 25.10 10.37 8.96
N SER A 121 23.82 9.98 8.97
CA SER A 121 23.42 8.57 8.91
C SER A 121 23.79 7.93 7.58
N VAL A 122 24.24 6.69 7.63
CA VAL A 122 24.33 5.80 6.46
C VAL A 122 23.42 4.60 6.69
N VAL A 123 22.51 4.39 5.74
CA VAL A 123 21.56 3.28 5.76
C VAL A 123 21.69 2.46 4.49
N GLU A 124 21.36 1.18 4.62
CA GLU A 124 21.20 0.30 3.49
C GLU A 124 19.75 -0.16 3.41
N VAL A 125 19.14 0.00 2.24
CA VAL A 125 17.75 -0.39 1.97
C VAL A 125 17.73 -1.43 0.87
N ILE A 126 17.08 -2.55 1.13
CA ILE A 126 16.81 -3.56 0.11
C ILE A 126 15.34 -3.41 -0.31
N CYS A 127 15.12 -3.32 -1.62
CA CYS A 127 13.82 -3.18 -2.25
C CYS A 127 13.60 -4.35 -3.22
N VAL A 128 12.48 -5.06 -3.05
CA VAL A 128 12.09 -6.20 -3.90
C VAL A 128 10.90 -5.90 -4.82
N ASP A 129 10.37 -4.68 -4.74
CA ASP A 129 9.29 -4.19 -5.59
C ASP A 129 9.84 -3.18 -6.62
N ASP A 130 9.58 -3.45 -7.91
CA ASP A 130 10.03 -2.61 -9.02
C ASP A 130 9.46 -1.19 -8.97
N ALA A 131 8.17 -1.06 -8.65
CA ALA A 131 7.49 0.22 -8.63
C ALA A 131 7.97 1.12 -7.47
N GLN A 132 8.46 0.52 -6.38
CA GLN A 132 9.07 1.25 -5.26
C GLN A 132 10.53 1.66 -5.54
N ALA A 133 11.27 0.86 -6.32
CA ALA A 133 12.67 1.13 -6.67
C ALA A 133 12.82 2.05 -7.89
N GLN A 134 11.87 2.06 -8.82
CA GLN A 134 11.95 2.88 -10.02
C GLN A 134 11.95 4.38 -9.71
N ASP A 135 12.85 5.13 -10.35
CA ASP A 135 12.91 6.59 -10.30
C ASP A 135 12.82 7.18 -11.70
N GLY A 136 11.72 7.88 -12.00
CA GLY A 136 11.54 8.52 -13.30
C GLY A 136 12.36 9.80 -13.50
N VAL A 137 12.80 10.44 -12.41
CA VAL A 137 13.56 11.70 -12.42
C VAL A 137 15.05 11.44 -12.61
N LEU A 138 15.57 10.43 -11.90
CA LEU A 138 16.97 10.02 -11.95
C LEU A 138 17.21 8.88 -12.96
N HIS A 139 16.17 8.48 -13.68
CA HIS A 139 16.18 7.39 -14.66
C HIS A 139 16.67 6.05 -14.09
N ILE A 140 16.35 5.76 -12.82
CA ILE A 140 16.69 4.50 -12.17
C ILE A 140 15.64 3.47 -12.57
N GLN A 141 16.09 2.41 -13.25
CA GLN A 141 15.26 1.29 -13.64
C GLN A 141 15.82 0.02 -13.00
N PRO A 142 15.06 -0.64 -12.09
CA PRO A 142 15.52 -1.87 -11.47
C PRO A 142 15.68 -2.96 -12.54
N PRO A 143 16.88 -3.56 -12.67
CA PRO A 143 17.09 -4.62 -13.63
C PRO A 143 16.41 -5.91 -13.16
N LYS A 144 15.95 -6.72 -14.12
CA LYS A 144 15.46 -8.07 -13.82
C LYS A 144 16.62 -8.96 -13.41
N LEU A 145 16.43 -9.76 -12.37
CA LEU A 145 17.44 -10.70 -11.90
C LEU A 145 17.70 -11.79 -12.95
N SER A 146 18.98 -12.08 -13.19
CA SER A 146 19.38 -13.25 -13.99
C SER A 146 19.03 -14.55 -13.26
N GLU A 147 18.88 -15.65 -14.00
CA GLU A 147 18.61 -16.96 -13.38
C GLU A 147 19.73 -17.38 -12.42
N ALA A 148 20.98 -17.03 -12.71
CA ALA A 148 22.10 -17.25 -11.80
C ALA A 148 21.96 -16.46 -10.49
N ALA A 149 21.56 -15.18 -10.58
CA ALA A 149 21.32 -14.35 -9.40
C ALA A 149 20.13 -14.86 -8.57
N LYS A 150 19.03 -15.25 -9.23
CA LYS A 150 17.87 -15.87 -8.58
C LYS A 150 18.24 -17.14 -7.84
N GLU A 151 19.04 -18.02 -8.45
CA GLU A 151 19.47 -19.26 -7.84
C GLU A 151 20.42 -19.02 -6.65
N LYS A 152 21.32 -18.03 -6.75
CA LYS A 152 22.17 -17.59 -5.63
C LYS A 152 21.32 -17.11 -4.44
N ILE A 153 20.33 -16.26 -4.71
CA ILE A 153 19.39 -15.75 -3.70
C ILE A 153 18.58 -16.89 -3.08
N ARG A 154 18.10 -17.83 -3.90
CA ARG A 154 17.39 -19.02 -3.42
C ARG A 154 18.24 -19.86 -2.47
N LYS A 155 19.49 -20.17 -2.84
CA LYS A 155 20.41 -20.93 -1.98
C LYS A 155 20.67 -20.24 -0.65
N MET A 156 20.89 -18.92 -0.68
CA MET A 156 21.05 -18.11 0.53
C MET A 156 19.81 -18.20 1.44
N GLN A 157 18.61 -18.04 0.87
CA GLN A 157 17.38 -18.09 1.63
C GLN A 157 17.11 -19.48 2.23
N MET A 158 17.29 -20.55 1.45
CA MET A 158 17.07 -21.92 1.94
C MET A 158 17.99 -22.25 3.12
N ASN A 159 19.22 -21.74 3.12
CA ASN A 159 20.14 -21.86 4.25
C ASN A 159 19.63 -21.11 5.50
N GLU A 160 19.06 -19.92 5.34
CA GLU A 160 18.44 -19.18 6.46
C GLU A 160 17.21 -19.90 7.01
N PHE A 161 16.37 -20.48 6.14
CA PHE A 161 15.24 -21.31 6.59
C PHE A 161 15.68 -22.54 7.39
N ALA A 162 16.81 -23.16 7.01
CA ALA A 162 17.36 -24.31 7.72
C ALA A 162 17.90 -23.97 9.13
N LYS A 163 18.30 -22.71 9.37
CA LYS A 163 18.77 -22.24 10.68
C LYS A 163 17.64 -21.95 11.67
N ARG A 164 16.40 -21.84 11.20
CA ARG A 164 15.26 -21.49 12.05
C ARG A 164 14.93 -22.66 12.99
N GLU A 165 14.90 -22.38 14.29
CA GLU A 165 14.41 -23.34 15.28
C GLU A 165 12.88 -23.52 15.18
N PRO A 166 12.38 -24.75 15.33
CA PRO A 166 10.95 -25.01 15.32
C PRO A 166 10.26 -24.29 16.49
N SER A 167 9.08 -23.73 16.21
CA SER A 167 8.22 -23.17 17.25
C SER A 167 7.61 -24.27 18.09
N ILE A 168 7.28 -23.95 19.35
CA ILE A 168 6.47 -24.82 20.22
C ILE A 168 5.05 -24.97 19.65
N ILE A 169 4.58 -23.98 18.89
CA ILE A 169 3.23 -23.94 18.30
C ILE A 169 3.26 -24.65 16.95
N GLU A 170 2.63 -25.83 16.86
CA GLU A 170 2.69 -26.67 15.65
C GLU A 170 2.06 -26.03 14.42
N GLU A 171 0.97 -25.26 14.58
CA GLU A 171 0.35 -24.51 13.48
C GLU A 171 1.34 -23.53 12.82
N GLN A 172 2.24 -22.93 13.60
CA GLN A 172 3.27 -22.03 13.07
C GLN A 172 4.33 -22.80 12.28
N ASN A 173 4.65 -24.03 12.70
CA ASN A 173 5.58 -24.90 11.98
C ASN A 173 4.99 -25.38 10.65
N ILE A 174 3.71 -25.76 10.63
CA ILE A 174 2.99 -26.15 9.41
C ILE A 174 2.95 -24.99 8.43
N LYS A 175 2.54 -23.81 8.91
CA LYS A 175 2.50 -22.59 8.10
C LYS A 175 3.88 -22.27 7.53
N PHE A 176 4.94 -22.34 8.34
CA PHE A 176 6.30 -22.12 7.86
C PHE A 176 6.73 -23.13 6.79
N LYS A 177 6.42 -24.42 6.96
CA LYS A 177 6.74 -25.44 5.95
C LYS A 177 6.03 -25.19 4.62
N GLN A 178 4.79 -24.69 4.66
CA GLN A 178 4.07 -24.26 3.46
C GLN A 178 4.76 -23.04 2.82
N GLU A 179 5.08 -22.01 3.61
CA GLU A 179 5.80 -20.82 3.14
C GLU A 179 7.12 -21.19 2.44
N VAL A 180 7.93 -22.08 3.02
CA VAL A 180 9.20 -22.53 2.43
C VAL A 180 9.00 -23.23 1.07
N ARG A 181 7.92 -24.00 0.91
CA ARG A 181 7.63 -24.72 -0.35
C ARG A 181 7.16 -23.79 -1.46
N GLU A 182 6.37 -22.79 -1.11
CA GLU A 182 5.79 -21.82 -2.05
C GLU A 182 6.74 -20.67 -2.38
N TRP A 183 7.81 -20.54 -1.61
CA TRP A 183 8.79 -19.47 -1.75
C TRP A 183 9.44 -19.42 -3.13
N GLN A 184 9.45 -18.23 -3.73
CA GLN A 184 10.16 -17.94 -4.97
C GLN A 184 11.00 -16.66 -4.82
N PRO A 185 12.17 -16.58 -5.49
CA PRO A 185 12.96 -15.35 -5.49
C PRO A 185 12.18 -14.23 -6.21
N PRO A 186 12.40 -12.96 -5.81
CA PRO A 186 11.72 -11.85 -6.45
C PRO A 186 12.17 -11.69 -7.91
N VAL A 187 11.38 -10.97 -8.70
CA VAL A 187 11.69 -10.68 -10.12
C VAL A 187 12.87 -9.72 -10.23
N SER A 188 12.96 -8.77 -9.29
CA SER A 188 14.02 -7.80 -9.17
C SER A 188 14.46 -7.65 -7.72
N LEU A 189 15.66 -7.13 -7.52
CA LEU A 189 16.17 -6.76 -6.21
C LEU A 189 17.14 -5.60 -6.38
N THR A 190 16.92 -4.53 -5.62
CA THR A 190 17.85 -3.40 -5.56
C THR A 190 18.32 -3.17 -4.13
N ARG A 191 19.62 -2.87 -3.99
CA ARG A 191 20.29 -2.51 -2.74
C ARG A 191 20.72 -1.06 -2.83
N TRP A 192 20.14 -0.23 -1.99
CA TRP A 192 20.37 1.21 -1.93
C TRP A 192 21.27 1.50 -0.73
N ARG A 193 22.44 2.10 -0.96
CA ARG A 193 23.25 2.65 0.12
C ARG A 193 23.07 4.15 0.14
N VAL A 194 22.38 4.66 1.14
CA VAL A 194 21.97 6.07 1.25
C VAL A 194 22.67 6.72 2.44
N ARG A 195 23.36 7.84 2.19
CA ARG A 195 23.87 8.74 3.21
C ARG A 195 23.02 10.01 3.24
N LEU A 196 22.54 10.35 4.43
CA LEU A 196 21.83 11.60 4.67
C LEU A 196 22.85 12.68 5.08
N ASP A 197 23.01 13.71 4.27
CA ASP A 197 24.01 14.77 4.50
C ASP A 197 23.45 15.85 5.41
N SER A 198 22.22 16.28 5.11
CA SER A 198 21.51 17.30 5.87
C SER A 198 20.01 17.10 5.77
N ALA A 199 19.29 17.55 6.80
CA ALA A 199 17.84 17.55 6.86
C ALA A 199 17.37 18.83 7.55
N THR A 200 16.33 19.47 7.03
CA THR A 200 15.58 20.48 7.76
C THR A 200 14.54 19.82 8.66
N GLU A 201 13.97 20.59 9.59
CA GLU A 201 12.78 20.18 10.31
C GLU A 201 11.68 19.79 9.31
N GLY A 202 10.98 18.70 9.61
CA GLY A 202 9.84 18.22 8.86
C GLY A 202 8.59 18.22 9.72
N VAL A 203 7.47 17.81 9.13
CA VAL A 203 6.18 17.83 9.81
C VAL A 203 5.99 16.55 10.63
N ILE A 204 5.54 16.70 11.88
CA ILE A 204 4.99 15.60 12.67
C ILE A 204 3.47 15.75 12.72
N PRO A 205 2.69 14.93 11.99
CA PRO A 205 1.23 15.04 11.95
C PRO A 205 0.56 15.03 13.34
N VAL A 206 1.08 14.22 14.26
CA VAL A 206 0.56 14.13 15.65
C VAL A 206 0.75 15.44 16.43
N LEU A 207 1.76 16.25 16.09
CA LEU A 207 2.00 17.54 16.73
C LEU A 207 1.22 18.70 16.10
N LEU A 208 0.50 18.47 14.99
CA LEU A 208 -0.39 19.47 14.41
C LEU A 208 -1.59 19.68 15.34
N LYS A 209 -1.49 20.69 16.20
CA LYS A 209 -2.50 21.00 17.23
C LYS A 209 -3.77 21.60 16.63
N TRP A 210 -3.63 22.39 15.57
CA TRP A 210 -4.73 23.16 15.01
C TRP A 210 -5.44 22.37 13.89
N PRO A 211 -6.79 22.34 13.88
CA PRO A 211 -7.56 21.65 12.84
C PRO A 211 -7.31 22.21 11.44
N GLN A 212 -7.05 23.51 11.30
CA GLN A 212 -6.72 24.13 10.00
C GLN A 212 -5.42 23.56 9.44
N ASP A 213 -4.37 23.47 10.25
CA ASP A 213 -3.06 22.95 9.82
C ASP A 213 -3.15 21.48 9.44
N ARG A 214 -3.93 20.69 10.18
CA ARG A 214 -4.17 19.28 9.86
C ARG A 214 -4.93 19.11 8.56
N LEU A 215 -5.96 19.93 8.34
CA LEU A 215 -6.72 19.92 7.10
C LEU A 215 -5.85 20.32 5.91
N ALA A 216 -5.04 21.36 6.05
CA ALA A 216 -4.08 21.81 5.04
C ALA A 216 -3.07 20.71 4.72
N TRP A 217 -2.47 20.11 5.75
CA TRP A 217 -1.54 18.98 5.60
C TRP A 217 -2.15 17.82 4.81
N ALA A 218 -3.30 17.31 5.25
CA ALA A 218 -3.97 16.20 4.59
C ALA A 218 -4.35 16.55 3.13
N THR A 219 -4.70 17.81 2.87
CA THR A 219 -4.99 18.32 1.52
C THR A 219 -3.76 18.30 0.63
N THR A 220 -2.61 18.79 1.11
CA THR A 220 -1.33 18.72 0.38
C THR A 220 -0.94 17.28 0.06
N GLN A 221 -1.12 16.36 1.01
CA GLN A 221 -0.84 14.92 0.78
C GLN A 221 -1.78 14.32 -0.28
N LYS A 222 -3.06 14.71 -0.29
CA LYS A 222 -4.04 14.31 -1.31
C LYS A 222 -3.67 14.85 -2.69
N GLU A 223 -3.26 16.11 -2.78
CA GLU A 223 -2.83 16.74 -4.03
C GLU A 223 -1.57 16.06 -4.59
N PHE A 224 -0.58 15.79 -3.74
CA PHE A 224 0.60 15.05 -4.16
C PHE A 224 0.27 13.62 -4.63
N ALA A 225 -0.66 12.93 -3.96
CA ALA A 225 -1.16 11.64 -4.44
C ALA A 225 -1.84 11.74 -5.81
N GLN A 226 -2.51 12.86 -6.11
CA GLN A 226 -3.08 13.10 -7.44
C GLN A 226 -1.99 13.27 -8.49
N THR A 227 -0.89 13.96 -8.18
CA THR A 227 0.30 14.06 -9.05
C THR A 227 0.90 12.67 -9.32
N LEU A 228 1.03 11.82 -8.30
CA LEU A 228 1.48 10.44 -8.45
C LEU A 228 0.57 9.63 -9.38
N LEU A 229 -0.74 9.79 -9.23
CA LEU A 229 -1.73 9.11 -10.08
C LEU A 229 -1.64 9.56 -11.54
N GLN A 230 -1.39 10.86 -11.79
CA GLN A 230 -1.15 11.41 -13.12
C GLN A 230 0.16 10.90 -13.73
N ALA A 231 1.18 10.68 -12.91
CA ALA A 231 2.45 10.06 -13.31
C ALA A 231 2.35 8.52 -13.49
N GLY A 232 1.18 7.92 -13.31
CA GLY A 232 0.97 6.48 -13.44
C GLY A 232 1.44 5.64 -12.25
N GLN A 233 1.96 6.25 -11.17
CA GLN A 233 2.39 5.57 -9.95
C GLN A 233 1.19 5.24 -9.04
N VAL A 234 0.29 4.38 -9.52
CA VAL A 234 -1.01 4.12 -8.89
C VAL A 234 -0.88 3.53 -7.48
N ALA A 235 0.01 2.54 -7.29
CA ALA A 235 0.21 1.90 -5.99
C ALA A 235 0.74 2.89 -4.94
N ARG A 236 1.74 3.70 -5.30
CA ARG A 236 2.28 4.76 -4.43
C ARG A 236 1.25 5.84 -4.14
N ALA A 237 0.45 6.25 -5.13
CA ALA A 237 -0.67 7.17 -4.93
C ALA A 237 -1.70 6.60 -3.92
N CYS A 238 -2.02 5.30 -4.03
CA CYS A 238 -2.92 4.61 -3.11
C CYS A 238 -2.40 4.69 -1.66
N ARG A 239 -1.14 4.29 -1.43
CA ARG A 239 -0.49 4.40 -0.11
C ARG A 239 -0.49 5.83 0.43
N ARG A 240 -0.24 6.81 -0.44
CA ARG A 240 -0.25 8.23 -0.07
C ARG A 240 -1.63 8.72 0.37
N TYR A 241 -2.70 8.35 -0.34
CA TYR A 241 -4.07 8.66 0.08
C TYR A 241 -4.43 7.99 1.41
N LYS A 242 -4.04 6.73 1.62
CA LYS A 242 -4.23 6.03 2.89
C LYS A 242 -3.51 6.74 4.03
N LYS A 243 -2.26 7.16 3.82
CA LYS A 243 -1.50 7.94 4.80
C LYS A 243 -2.19 9.26 5.14
N SER A 244 -2.63 10.02 4.14
CA SER A 244 -3.40 11.26 4.33
C SER A 244 -4.67 11.04 5.15
N MET A 245 -5.36 9.91 4.92
CA MET A 245 -6.54 9.52 5.72
C MET A 245 -6.19 9.24 7.17
N LEU A 246 -5.11 8.50 7.44
CA LEU A 246 -4.64 8.25 8.81
C LEU A 246 -4.33 9.57 9.53
N ASP A 247 -3.59 10.48 8.87
CA ASP A 247 -3.24 11.79 9.45
C ASP A 247 -4.48 12.64 9.74
N LEU A 248 -5.50 12.60 8.86
CA LEU A 248 -6.78 13.29 9.05
C LEU A 248 -7.65 12.69 10.17
N GLU A 249 -7.47 11.40 10.47
CA GLU A 249 -8.22 10.65 11.48
C GLU A 249 -7.58 10.67 12.86
N ILE A 250 -6.35 11.18 13.01
CA ILE A 250 -5.77 11.48 14.31
C ILE A 250 -6.78 12.36 15.09
N PRO A 251 -7.01 12.12 16.40
CA PRO A 251 -7.94 12.91 17.20
C PRO A 251 -7.60 14.41 17.15
N THR A 252 -8.60 15.22 16.81
CA THR A 252 -8.56 16.69 16.77
C THR A 252 -9.93 17.23 17.11
N ASP A 253 -9.94 18.38 17.78
CA ASP A 253 -11.16 19.16 17.95
C ASP A 253 -11.46 19.97 16.68
N TRP A 254 -12.55 19.65 16.00
CA TRP A 254 -12.94 20.21 14.71
C TRP A 254 -13.89 21.40 14.86
N THR A 255 -13.55 22.34 15.74
CA THR A 255 -14.28 23.60 15.93
C THR A 255 -13.60 24.75 15.19
N PRO A 256 -14.35 25.63 14.50
CA PRO A 256 -15.81 25.65 14.35
C PRO A 256 -16.35 24.63 13.33
N GLU A 257 -17.67 24.43 13.31
CA GLU A 257 -18.41 23.46 12.45
C GLU A 257 -17.97 23.48 10.96
N GLU A 258 -17.63 24.64 10.42
CA GLU A 258 -17.10 24.81 9.05
C GLU A 258 -15.91 23.88 8.77
N LEU A 259 -14.98 23.73 9.73
CA LEU A 259 -13.83 22.85 9.59
C LEU A 259 -14.22 21.37 9.62
N LEU A 260 -15.23 21.00 10.40
CA LEU A 260 -15.78 19.64 10.40
C LEU A 260 -16.40 19.30 9.03
N ILE A 261 -17.12 20.23 8.42
CA ILE A 261 -17.68 20.08 7.07
C ILE A 261 -16.55 19.90 6.05
N GLN A 262 -15.51 20.74 6.10
CA GLN A 262 -14.36 20.65 5.20
C GLN A 262 -13.59 19.34 5.38
N ARG A 263 -13.36 18.91 6.63
CA ARG A 263 -12.78 17.60 6.95
C ARG A 263 -13.58 16.45 6.35
N ASN A 264 -14.90 16.46 6.51
CA ASN A 264 -15.76 15.40 5.97
C ASN A 264 -15.77 15.37 4.44
N ARG A 265 -15.72 16.54 3.79
CA ARG A 265 -15.54 16.63 2.32
C ARG A 265 -14.20 16.03 1.89
N LEU A 266 -13.11 16.37 2.58
CA LEU A 266 -11.79 15.80 2.30
C LEU A 266 -11.77 14.28 2.52
N ARG A 267 -12.35 13.80 3.63
CA ARG A 267 -12.45 12.37 3.95
C ARG A 267 -13.22 11.59 2.90
N LEU A 268 -14.35 12.12 2.43
CA LEU A 268 -15.10 11.54 1.30
C LEU A 268 -14.23 11.46 0.04
N ALA A 269 -13.53 12.54 -0.30
CA ALA A 269 -12.64 12.56 -1.46
C ALA A 269 -11.50 11.54 -1.34
N LEU A 270 -10.93 11.36 -0.15
CA LEU A 270 -9.90 10.34 0.12
C LEU A 270 -10.45 8.92 -0.05
N HIS A 271 -11.63 8.59 0.49
CA HIS A 271 -12.26 7.28 0.26
C HIS A 271 -12.48 7.00 -1.23
N LEU A 272 -13.03 7.98 -1.95
CA LEU A 272 -13.24 7.87 -3.39
C LEU A 272 -11.93 7.63 -4.13
N ASN A 273 -10.86 8.36 -3.81
CA ASN A 273 -9.59 8.24 -4.49
C ASN A 273 -8.83 6.95 -4.16
N ILE A 274 -8.87 6.48 -2.90
CA ILE A 274 -8.32 5.17 -2.54
C ILE A 274 -9.06 4.08 -3.31
N CYS A 275 -10.39 4.12 -3.32
CA CYS A 275 -11.20 3.17 -4.08
C CYS A 275 -10.83 3.15 -5.57
N HIS A 276 -10.60 4.33 -6.18
CA HIS A 276 -10.16 4.44 -7.57
C HIS A 276 -8.80 3.79 -7.81
N CYS A 277 -7.84 4.03 -6.92
CA CYS A 277 -6.50 3.44 -7.03
C CYS A 277 -6.56 1.92 -6.81
N ALA A 278 -7.28 1.46 -5.78
CA ALA A 278 -7.49 0.06 -5.46
C ALA A 278 -8.12 -0.71 -6.63
N LEU A 279 -9.10 -0.14 -7.32
CA LEU A 279 -9.66 -0.72 -8.55
C LEU A 279 -8.62 -0.92 -9.66
N LYS A 280 -7.74 0.06 -9.86
CA LYS A 280 -6.70 0.02 -10.90
C LYS A 280 -5.60 -1.00 -10.61
N ILE A 281 -5.32 -1.28 -9.34
CA ILE A 281 -4.36 -2.31 -8.91
C ILE A 281 -5.05 -3.62 -8.54
N GLU A 282 -6.34 -3.78 -8.90
CA GLU A 282 -7.13 -5.00 -8.70
C GLU A 282 -7.31 -5.45 -7.24
N HIS A 283 -7.14 -4.53 -6.28
CA HIS A 283 -7.46 -4.74 -4.88
C HIS A 283 -8.97 -4.55 -4.64
N PHE A 284 -9.78 -5.46 -5.18
CA PHE A 284 -11.23 -5.31 -5.23
C PHE A 284 -11.90 -5.22 -3.85
N ASP A 285 -11.44 -5.99 -2.87
CA ASP A 285 -11.98 -5.96 -1.50
C ASP A 285 -11.79 -4.58 -0.85
N GLU A 286 -10.61 -4.00 -1.00
CA GLU A 286 -10.30 -2.67 -0.52
C GLU A 286 -11.14 -1.60 -1.25
N ALA A 287 -11.29 -1.72 -2.57
CA ALA A 287 -12.14 -0.83 -3.34
C ALA A 287 -13.60 -0.85 -2.86
N ILE A 288 -14.16 -2.04 -2.61
CA ILE A 288 -15.53 -2.20 -2.09
C ILE A 288 -15.68 -1.57 -0.71
N TRP A 289 -14.70 -1.78 0.18
CA TRP A 289 -14.71 -1.22 1.53
C TRP A 289 -14.71 0.31 1.50
N HIS A 290 -13.77 0.94 0.77
CA HIS A 290 -13.69 2.40 0.69
C HIS A 290 -14.91 3.01 -0.01
N ALA A 291 -15.45 2.37 -1.05
CA ALA A 291 -16.68 2.84 -1.69
C ALA A 291 -17.88 2.75 -0.75
N SER A 292 -17.98 1.68 0.05
CA SER A 292 -19.04 1.54 1.05
C SER A 292 -18.94 2.62 2.14
N ARG A 293 -17.71 2.95 2.59
CA ARG A 293 -17.49 4.08 3.51
C ARG A 293 -17.92 5.41 2.91
N ALA A 294 -17.60 5.66 1.64
CA ALA A 294 -18.05 6.85 0.93
C ALA A 294 -19.60 6.92 0.84
N LEU A 295 -20.28 5.80 0.62
CA LEU A 295 -21.75 5.74 0.56
C LEU A 295 -22.44 5.91 1.93
N LEU A 296 -21.76 5.57 3.03
CA LEU A 296 -22.26 5.90 4.37
C LEU A 296 -22.26 7.42 4.60
N MET A 297 -21.37 8.17 3.95
CA MET A 297 -21.29 9.62 4.02
C MET A 297 -22.21 10.31 3.01
N ASP A 298 -22.29 9.78 1.79
CA ASP A 298 -23.15 10.27 0.70
C ASP A 298 -23.74 9.08 -0.06
N LYS A 299 -24.97 8.70 0.30
CA LYS A 299 -25.70 7.54 -0.27
C LYS A 299 -26.01 7.70 -1.77
N SER A 300 -25.95 8.92 -2.29
CA SER A 300 -26.22 9.27 -3.69
C SER A 300 -24.94 9.48 -4.51
N ASN A 301 -23.77 9.17 -3.95
CA ASN A 301 -22.52 9.43 -4.65
C ASN A 301 -22.34 8.49 -5.86
N VAL A 302 -22.55 9.03 -7.06
CA VAL A 302 -22.45 8.29 -8.33
C VAL A 302 -21.09 7.61 -8.49
N LYS A 303 -19.99 8.30 -8.11
CA LYS A 303 -18.64 7.73 -8.20
C LYS A 303 -18.45 6.54 -7.27
N ALA A 304 -18.97 6.61 -6.04
CA ALA A 304 -18.88 5.50 -5.10
C ALA A 304 -19.71 4.29 -5.56
N LEU A 305 -20.96 4.50 -5.99
CA LEU A 305 -21.82 3.44 -6.53
C LEU A 305 -21.17 2.76 -7.73
N PHE A 306 -20.72 3.55 -8.71
CA PHE A 306 -20.07 3.03 -9.92
C PHE A 306 -18.82 2.21 -9.58
N ARG A 307 -17.97 2.72 -8.69
CA ARG A 307 -16.72 2.04 -8.32
C ARG A 307 -16.96 0.78 -7.49
N ARG A 308 -17.93 0.79 -6.57
CA ARG A 308 -18.30 -0.40 -5.79
C ARG A 308 -18.86 -1.50 -6.68
N GLY A 309 -19.81 -1.16 -7.55
CA GLY A 309 -20.38 -2.10 -8.50
C GLY A 309 -19.34 -2.63 -9.50
N SER A 310 -18.41 -1.78 -9.94
CA SER A 310 -17.28 -2.21 -10.77
C SER A 310 -16.36 -3.20 -10.04
N ALA A 311 -16.04 -2.92 -8.78
CA ALA A 311 -15.20 -3.81 -7.97
C ALA A 311 -15.88 -5.16 -7.72
N GLN A 312 -17.15 -5.16 -7.34
CA GLN A 312 -17.95 -6.38 -7.15
C GLN A 312 -18.05 -7.21 -8.43
N LEU A 313 -18.21 -6.55 -9.58
CA LEU A 313 -18.28 -7.18 -10.89
C LEU A 313 -16.94 -7.75 -11.34
N LEU A 314 -15.80 -7.14 -10.98
CA LEU A 314 -14.48 -7.60 -11.41
C LEU A 314 -13.87 -8.61 -10.44
N LYS A 315 -14.21 -8.55 -9.15
CA LYS A 315 -13.73 -9.46 -8.12
C LYS A 315 -13.91 -10.94 -8.56
N PRO A 316 -12.84 -11.75 -8.59
CA PRO A 316 -12.94 -13.20 -8.81
C PRO A 316 -13.70 -13.88 -7.67
N ASN A 317 -14.40 -14.98 -7.97
CA ASN A 317 -15.05 -15.82 -6.96
C ASN A 317 -16.00 -15.06 -6.00
N ASN A 318 -16.74 -14.08 -6.51
CA ASN A 318 -17.71 -13.32 -5.73
C ASN A 318 -19.15 -13.80 -6.00
N PRO A 319 -19.69 -14.75 -5.20
CA PRO A 319 -20.96 -15.41 -5.49
C PRO A 319 -22.16 -14.45 -5.52
N ASN A 320 -22.17 -13.43 -4.65
CA ASN A 320 -23.22 -12.41 -4.60
C ASN A 320 -22.84 -11.15 -5.40
N GLY A 321 -21.63 -11.10 -5.94
CA GLY A 321 -21.07 -9.89 -6.56
C GLY A 321 -21.84 -9.39 -7.76
N LEU A 322 -22.49 -10.29 -8.50
CA LEU A 322 -23.23 -9.94 -9.70
C LEU A 322 -24.49 -9.14 -9.36
N GLU A 323 -25.31 -9.63 -8.43
CA GLU A 323 -26.56 -8.97 -8.04
C GLU A 323 -26.29 -7.63 -7.37
N GLU A 324 -25.30 -7.59 -6.47
CA GLU A 324 -24.87 -6.35 -5.82
C GLU A 324 -24.33 -5.33 -6.84
N ALA A 325 -23.52 -5.78 -7.80
CA ALA A 325 -22.99 -4.91 -8.84
C ALA A 325 -24.09 -4.32 -9.73
N ILE A 326 -25.09 -5.12 -10.10
CA ILE A 326 -26.25 -4.63 -10.87
C ILE A 326 -26.99 -3.57 -10.08
N ALA A 327 -27.28 -3.82 -8.80
CA ALA A 327 -28.00 -2.87 -7.96
C ALA A 327 -27.26 -1.51 -7.89
N ASP A 328 -25.94 -1.54 -7.67
CA ASP A 328 -25.12 -0.34 -7.59
C ASP A 328 -25.00 0.39 -8.94
N LEU A 329 -24.74 -0.34 -10.03
CA LEU A 329 -24.59 0.25 -11.36
C LEU A 329 -25.92 0.79 -11.89
N SER A 330 -27.04 0.13 -11.63
CA SER A 330 -28.38 0.64 -11.97
C SER A 330 -28.72 1.88 -11.18
N ARG A 331 -28.42 1.90 -9.87
CA ARG A 331 -28.57 3.11 -9.03
C ARG A 331 -27.73 4.26 -9.57
N ALA A 332 -26.47 4.00 -9.93
CA ALA A 332 -25.57 5.00 -10.50
C ALA A 332 -26.10 5.54 -11.84
N SER A 333 -26.64 4.66 -12.71
CA SER A 333 -27.23 5.04 -14.00
C SER A 333 -28.51 5.86 -13.86
N GLN A 334 -29.30 5.64 -12.81
CA GLN A 334 -30.49 6.44 -12.53
C GLN A 334 -30.12 7.87 -12.09
N LEU A 335 -29.03 8.01 -11.34
CA LEU A 335 -28.54 9.30 -10.83
C LEU A 335 -27.75 10.10 -11.88
N ASP A 336 -27.01 9.41 -12.76
CA ASP A 336 -26.30 10.02 -13.89
C ASP A 336 -26.49 9.20 -15.18
N PRO A 337 -27.63 9.39 -15.87
CA PRO A 337 -27.92 8.68 -17.12
C PRO A 337 -26.98 9.03 -18.27
N SER A 338 -26.26 10.16 -18.18
CA SER A 338 -25.38 10.65 -19.24
C SER A 338 -24.02 9.93 -19.27
N ASN A 339 -23.69 9.22 -18.19
CA ASN A 339 -22.40 8.57 -18.01
C ASN A 339 -22.28 7.28 -18.82
N LYS A 340 -21.56 7.39 -19.95
CA LYS A 340 -21.32 6.26 -20.86
C LYS A 340 -20.53 5.11 -20.21
N GLU A 341 -19.72 5.37 -19.19
CA GLU A 341 -18.93 4.31 -18.52
C GLU A 341 -19.82 3.38 -17.72
N ILE A 342 -20.86 3.91 -17.06
CA ILE A 342 -21.85 3.11 -16.33
C ILE A 342 -22.57 2.17 -17.31
N GLY A 343 -23.02 2.68 -18.45
CA GLY A 343 -23.65 1.88 -19.50
C GLY A 343 -22.74 0.77 -20.03
N ARG A 344 -21.46 1.07 -20.28
CA ARG A 344 -20.46 0.05 -20.70
C ARG A 344 -20.28 -1.04 -19.64
N MET A 345 -20.25 -0.70 -18.37
CA MET A 345 -20.13 -1.68 -17.29
C MET A 345 -21.38 -2.55 -17.17
N LEU A 346 -22.58 -1.97 -17.31
CA LEU A 346 -23.84 -2.74 -17.35
C LEU A 346 -23.90 -3.73 -18.53
N ILE A 347 -23.29 -3.43 -19.68
CA ILE A 347 -23.20 -4.38 -20.80
C ILE A 347 -22.26 -5.55 -20.48
N LYS A 348 -21.22 -5.34 -19.66
CA LYS A 348 -20.30 -6.42 -19.24
C LYS A 348 -20.93 -7.40 -18.26
N VAL A 349 -21.97 -6.99 -17.54
CA VAL A 349 -22.69 -7.83 -16.57
C VAL A 349 -23.25 -9.09 -17.24
N PRO A 350 -24.10 -9.02 -18.29
CA PRO A 350 -24.60 -10.20 -19.01
C PRO A 350 -23.52 -11.17 -19.47
N LEU A 351 -22.36 -10.67 -19.94
CA LEU A 351 -21.24 -11.50 -20.41
C LEU A 351 -20.62 -12.33 -19.28
N ARG A 352 -20.57 -11.79 -18.06
CA ARG A 352 -20.15 -12.56 -16.88
C ARG A 352 -21.20 -13.59 -16.45
N VAL A 353 -22.48 -13.30 -16.66
CA VAL A 353 -23.56 -14.25 -16.35
C VAL A 353 -23.48 -15.47 -17.25
N THR A 354 -23.27 -15.27 -18.56
CA THR A 354 -23.15 -16.37 -19.52
C THR A 354 -21.90 -17.21 -19.24
N SER A 355 -20.75 -16.58 -18.95
CA SER A 355 -19.51 -17.29 -18.62
C SER A 355 -19.57 -18.04 -17.28
N ALA A 356 -20.24 -17.48 -16.27
CA ALA A 356 -20.43 -18.15 -14.99
C ALA A 356 -21.39 -19.34 -15.10
N ARG A 357 -22.44 -19.23 -15.92
CA ARG A 357 -23.36 -20.34 -16.22
C ARG A 357 -22.68 -21.47 -16.99
N SER A 358 -21.84 -21.16 -17.98
CA SER A 358 -21.09 -22.19 -18.69
C SER A 358 -20.07 -22.90 -17.78
N ALA A 359 -19.32 -22.15 -16.96
CA ALA A 359 -18.39 -22.73 -16.00
C ALA A 359 -19.08 -23.61 -14.94
N ALA A 360 -20.28 -23.22 -14.48
CA ALA A 360 -21.09 -24.04 -13.58
C ALA A 360 -21.60 -25.33 -14.25
N HIS A 361 -21.95 -25.25 -15.55
CA HIS A 361 -22.33 -26.42 -16.34
C HIS A 361 -21.16 -27.40 -16.52
N ASP A 362 -19.95 -26.90 -16.81
CA ASP A 362 -18.73 -27.71 -16.98
C ASP A 362 -18.26 -28.35 -15.65
N CYS A 363 -18.39 -27.64 -14.53
CA CYS A 363 -18.15 -28.22 -13.19
C CYS A 363 -19.17 -29.30 -12.82
N SER A 364 -20.45 -29.12 -13.18
CA SER A 364 -21.49 -30.13 -12.94
C SER A 364 -21.25 -31.40 -13.77
N PHE A 365 -20.80 -31.24 -15.02
CA PHE A 365 -20.50 -32.36 -15.92
C PHE A 365 -19.26 -33.16 -15.49
N THR A 366 -18.22 -32.48 -14.99
CA THR A 366 -17.02 -33.14 -14.45
C THR A 366 -17.29 -33.84 -13.12
N PHE A 367 -18.17 -33.30 -12.27
CA PHE A 367 -18.59 -33.95 -11.01
C PHE A 367 -19.44 -35.22 -11.25
N GLN A 368 -20.28 -35.25 -12.29
CA GLN A 368 -21.03 -36.45 -12.67
C GLN A 368 -20.14 -37.57 -13.24
N LEU A 369 -19.05 -37.24 -13.93
CA LEU A 369 -18.10 -38.24 -14.46
C LEU A 369 -17.20 -38.86 -13.38
N GLY A 370 -16.90 -38.14 -12.28
CA GLY A 370 -16.11 -38.66 -11.16
C GLY A 370 -16.84 -39.65 -10.25
N HIS A 371 -18.17 -39.70 -10.30
CA HIS A 371 -19.00 -40.65 -9.54
C HIS A 371 -19.34 -41.94 -10.31
N LEU A 372 -18.83 -42.06 -11.54
CA LEU A 372 -19.05 -43.21 -12.45
C LEU A 372 -17.78 -44.07 -12.65
N GLN A 373 -16.75 -43.91 -11.83
CA GLN A 373 -15.55 -44.75 -11.83
C GLN A 373 -15.48 -45.69 -10.62
#